data_AF-A0A1V9VXI9-F1
#
_entry.id   AF-A0A1V9VXI9-F1
#
_cell.length_a   1.000
_cell.length_b   1.000
_cell.length_c   1.000
_cell.angle_alpha   90.00
_cell.angle_beta   90.00
_cell.angle_gamma   90.00
#
_symmetry.space_group_name_H-M   'P 1'
#
loop_
_entity.id
_entity.type
_entity.pdbx_description
1 polymer ?
#
loop_
_entity_poly.entity_id
_entity_poly.type
_entity_poly.pdbx_seq_one_letter_code
_entity_poly.pdbx_strand_id
1 'polypeptide(L)'
;MMNYETSYKTLCEFEKSYLENFVEKEDGKIEFSLLHLDENEKPFLTTSITYHSFEELFEKQYKDAFVNSLESLDIKELDNHLGNGTLDRILDKDASIRSRYAEITKERDLDNDGTPDRIDMDDTKNAVQTVGDLAAVKNATNKETQTGNEKKENIHTKRYDRGR
;
A
#
# COMPACT_ATOMS: atom_id res chain seq x y z
N MET A 1 -21.92 -4.77 -21.00
CA MET A 1 -20.52 -4.40 -20.71
C MET A 1 -20.56 -2.94 -20.28
N MET A 2 -20.35 -2.62 -19.00
CA MET A 2 -20.25 -1.22 -18.58
C MET A 2 -19.01 -0.60 -19.24
N ASN A 3 -19.16 0.60 -19.79
CA ASN A 3 -18.09 1.32 -20.48
C ASN A 3 -17.20 2.04 -19.45
N TYR A 4 -15.90 2.20 -19.73
CA TYR A 4 -14.98 2.94 -18.84
C TYR A 4 -15.49 4.36 -18.54
N GLU A 5 -16.13 4.98 -19.53
CA GLU A 5 -16.75 6.29 -19.41
C GLU A 5 -17.84 6.33 -18.32
N THR A 6 -18.60 5.24 -18.17
CA THR A 6 -19.62 5.12 -17.11
C THR A 6 -18.96 5.03 -15.73
N SER A 7 -17.83 4.31 -15.62
CA SER A 7 -17.09 4.21 -14.36
C SER A 7 -16.48 5.56 -13.94
N TYR A 8 -15.89 6.31 -14.87
CA TYR A 8 -15.40 7.66 -14.57
C TYR A 8 -16.52 8.63 -14.23
N LYS A 9 -17.69 8.53 -14.88
CA LYS A 9 -18.87 9.30 -14.51
C LYS A 9 -19.29 9.03 -13.07
N THR A 10 -19.36 7.76 -12.66
CA THR A 10 -19.67 7.38 -11.28
C THR A 10 -18.65 7.92 -10.28
N LEU A 11 -17.36 7.89 -10.59
CA LEU A 11 -16.32 8.49 -9.75
C LEU A 11 -16.49 10.01 -9.61
N CYS A 12 -16.73 10.70 -10.72
CA CYS A 12 -16.97 12.14 -10.69
C CYS A 12 -18.20 12.47 -9.85
N GLU A 13 -19.31 11.72 -9.96
CA GLU A 13 -20.51 11.93 -9.14
C GLU A 13 -20.27 11.61 -7.65
N PHE A 14 -19.42 10.63 -7.35
CA PHE A 14 -19.06 10.28 -5.97
C PHE A 14 -18.28 11.39 -5.27
N GLU A 15 -17.30 11.98 -5.95
CA GLU A 15 -16.46 13.06 -5.40
C GLU A 15 -17.06 14.46 -5.55
N LYS A 16 -18.15 14.58 -6.30
CA LYS A 16 -18.80 15.86 -6.60
C LYS A 16 -19.31 16.54 -5.33
N SER A 17 -18.89 17.79 -5.14
CA SER A 17 -19.43 18.66 -4.09
C SER A 17 -20.80 19.24 -4.47
N TYR A 18 -21.58 19.65 -3.47
CA TYR A 18 -22.84 20.39 -3.68
C TYR A 18 -22.66 21.70 -4.49
N LEU A 19 -21.47 22.30 -4.41
CA LEU A 19 -21.15 23.53 -5.15
C LEU A 19 -20.59 23.26 -6.54
N GLU A 20 -20.47 22.00 -6.94
CA GLU A 20 -19.96 21.62 -8.24
C GLU A 20 -21.08 21.03 -9.08
N ASN A 21 -21.04 21.31 -10.37
CA ASN A 21 -21.93 20.68 -11.33
C ASN A 21 -21.16 20.30 -12.58
N PHE A 22 -21.54 19.21 -13.21
CA PHE A 22 -21.07 18.89 -14.55
C PHE A 22 -22.21 18.29 -15.38
N VAL A 23 -22.24 18.66 -16.65
CA VAL A 23 -23.27 18.20 -17.59
C VAL A 23 -22.60 17.73 -18.88
N GLU A 24 -22.97 16.53 -19.31
CA GLU A 24 -22.57 15.96 -20.59
C GLU A 24 -23.43 16.58 -21.71
N LYS A 25 -22.77 17.17 -22.70
CA LYS A 25 -23.40 17.81 -23.86
C LYS A 25 -23.69 16.80 -24.96
N GLU A 26 -24.54 17.19 -25.91
CA GLU A 26 -24.87 16.36 -27.09
C GLU A 26 -23.65 15.99 -27.95
N ASP A 27 -22.58 16.78 -27.89
CA ASP A 27 -21.31 16.51 -28.58
C ASP A 27 -20.35 15.58 -27.79
N GLY A 28 -20.79 15.06 -26.64
CA GLY A 28 -20.02 14.19 -25.75
C GLY A 28 -19.02 14.94 -24.85
N LYS A 29 -18.91 16.27 -24.97
CA LYS A 29 -18.07 17.06 -24.07
C LYS A 29 -18.76 17.28 -22.74
N ILE A 30 -17.96 17.55 -21.72
CA ILE A 30 -18.44 17.77 -20.36
C ILE A 30 -18.22 19.22 -19.99
N GLU A 31 -19.29 19.91 -19.62
CA GLU A 31 -19.19 21.24 -19.03
C GLU A 31 -19.23 21.12 -17.52
N PHE A 32 -18.09 21.39 -16.88
CA PHE A 32 -17.95 21.52 -15.44
C PHE A 32 -18.19 22.97 -15.01
N SER A 33 -18.85 23.16 -13.89
CA SER A 33 -19.27 24.44 -13.34
C SER A 33 -19.04 24.44 -11.83
N LEU A 34 -18.29 25.43 -11.34
CA LEU A 34 -18.11 25.67 -9.91
C LEU A 34 -18.96 26.87 -9.48
N LEU A 35 -19.75 26.67 -8.43
CA LEU A 35 -20.62 27.66 -7.80
C LEU A 35 -19.95 28.14 -6.51
N HIS A 36 -20.10 29.43 -6.21
CA HIS A 36 -19.78 29.98 -4.89
C HIS A 36 -21.03 30.61 -4.29
N LEU A 37 -21.11 30.61 -2.97
CA LEU A 37 -22.17 31.28 -2.23
C LEU A 37 -21.76 32.73 -1.96
N ASP A 38 -22.67 33.67 -2.18
CA ASP A 38 -22.47 35.06 -1.76
C ASP A 38 -22.73 35.25 -0.25
N GLU A 39 -22.63 36.49 0.24
CA GLU A 39 -22.90 36.85 1.63
C GLU A 39 -24.33 36.49 2.11
N ASN A 40 -25.25 36.25 1.17
CA ASN A 40 -26.64 35.87 1.45
C ASN A 40 -26.90 34.39 1.12
N GLU A 41 -25.85 33.56 1.05
CA GLU A 41 -25.91 32.14 0.69
C GLU A 41 -26.52 31.86 -0.70
N LYS A 42 -26.49 32.84 -1.61
CA LYS A 42 -27.02 32.66 -2.95
C LYS A 42 -25.91 32.13 -3.87
N PRO A 43 -26.15 31.00 -4.58
CA PRO A 43 -25.15 30.45 -5.48
C PRO A 43 -24.99 31.30 -6.73
N PHE A 44 -23.75 31.56 -7.13
CA PHE A 44 -23.39 32.18 -8.40
C PHE A 44 -22.24 31.43 -9.07
N LEU A 45 -22.28 31.36 -10.41
CA LEU A 45 -21.26 30.69 -11.20
C LEU A 45 -19.96 31.49 -11.17
N THR A 46 -18.86 30.82 -10.81
CA THR A 46 -17.53 31.42 -10.73
C THR A 46 -16.64 30.95 -11.85
N THR A 47 -16.74 29.67 -12.23
CA THR A 47 -15.89 29.08 -13.27
C THR A 47 -16.68 28.05 -14.04
N SER A 48 -16.52 28.05 -15.37
CA SER A 48 -16.98 26.98 -16.25
C SER A 48 -15.80 26.50 -17.10
N ILE A 49 -15.57 25.19 -17.12
CA ILE A 49 -14.49 24.53 -17.87
C ILE A 49 -15.11 23.41 -18.70
N THR A 50 -14.68 23.28 -19.95
CA THR A 50 -15.11 22.18 -20.81
C THR A 50 -14.00 21.12 -20.89
N TYR A 51 -14.37 19.87 -20.66
CA TYR A 51 -13.53 18.68 -20.79
C TYR A 51 -14.03 17.79 -21.93
N HIS A 52 -13.16 16.95 -22.48
CA HIS A 52 -13.48 16.08 -23.60
C HIS A 52 -14.09 14.73 -23.20
N SER A 53 -13.90 14.29 -21.95
CA SER A 53 -14.43 13.04 -21.40
C SER A 53 -14.50 13.07 -19.87
N PHE A 54 -15.20 12.11 -19.27
CA PHE A 54 -15.27 11.94 -17.82
C PHE A 54 -13.92 11.52 -17.25
N GLU A 55 -13.14 10.76 -18.01
CA GLU A 55 -11.74 10.44 -17.69
C GLU A 55 -10.91 11.72 -17.51
N GLU A 56 -11.00 12.66 -18.45
CA GLU A 56 -10.25 13.92 -18.36
C GLU A 56 -10.72 14.80 -17.19
N LEU A 57 -12.04 14.91 -16.98
CA LEU A 57 -12.60 15.62 -15.83
C LEU A 57 -12.10 15.00 -14.52
N PHE A 58 -12.16 13.68 -14.40
CA PHE A 58 -11.70 12.95 -13.21
C PHE A 58 -10.21 13.22 -12.96
N GLU A 59 -9.36 13.04 -13.97
CA GLU A 59 -7.91 13.23 -13.84
C GLU A 59 -7.54 14.64 -13.40
N LYS A 60 -8.25 15.67 -13.91
CA LYS A 60 -7.92 17.06 -13.63
C LYS A 60 -8.55 17.63 -12.36
N GLN A 61 -9.73 17.13 -11.96
CA GLN A 61 -10.50 17.73 -10.88
C GLN A 61 -10.62 16.82 -9.64
N TYR A 62 -10.79 15.51 -9.84
CA TYR A 62 -11.26 14.61 -8.78
C TYR A 62 -10.26 13.54 -8.37
N LYS A 63 -9.21 13.29 -9.16
CA LYS A 63 -8.25 12.22 -8.92
C LYS A 63 -7.58 12.32 -7.55
N ASP A 64 -7.14 13.52 -7.17
CA ASP A 64 -6.48 13.73 -5.87
C ASP A 64 -7.47 13.56 -4.71
N ALA A 65 -8.71 14.06 -4.86
CA ALA A 65 -9.77 13.85 -3.88
C ALA A 65 -10.08 12.36 -3.69
N PHE A 66 -10.20 11.62 -4.80
CA PHE A 66 -10.46 10.19 -4.79
C PHE A 66 -9.34 9.37 -4.14
N VAL A 67 -8.08 9.74 -4.35
CA VAL A 67 -6.95 9.11 -3.64
C VAL A 67 -7.05 9.33 -2.13
N ASN A 68 -7.43 10.54 -1.69
CA ASN A 68 -7.65 10.79 -0.26
C ASN A 68 -8.85 10.00 0.28
N SER A 69 -9.92 9.85 -0.52
CA SER A 69 -11.07 9.02 -0.19
C SER A 69 -10.67 7.55 -0.03
N LEU A 70 -9.80 7.03 -0.89
CA LEU A 70 -9.24 5.67 -0.77
C LEU A 70 -8.48 5.48 0.56
N GLU A 71 -7.72 6.49 1.00
CA GLU A 71 -6.97 6.44 2.26
C GLU A 71 -7.88 6.57 3.50
N SER A 72 -9.05 7.20 3.35
CA SER A 72 -9.91 7.56 4.47
C SER A 72 -11.10 6.62 4.67
N LEU A 73 -11.66 6.05 3.60
CA LEU A 73 -12.84 5.19 3.65
C LEU A 73 -12.49 3.70 3.70
N ASP A 74 -13.39 2.91 4.30
CA ASP A 74 -13.34 1.46 4.18
C ASP A 74 -13.65 1.05 2.73
N ILE A 75 -12.87 0.10 2.20
CA ILE A 75 -12.98 -0.38 0.81
C ILE A 75 -14.39 -0.93 0.53
N LYS A 76 -15.01 -1.56 1.51
CA LYS A 76 -16.38 -2.08 1.38
C LYS A 76 -17.40 -0.96 1.22
N GLU A 77 -17.21 0.14 1.95
CA GLU A 77 -18.07 1.31 1.83
C GLU A 77 -17.88 1.96 0.46
N LEU A 78 -16.63 2.10 0.02
CA LEU A 78 -16.31 2.62 -1.31
C LEU A 78 -16.94 1.78 -2.43
N ASP A 79 -16.82 0.46 -2.39
CA ASP A 79 -17.39 -0.44 -3.41
C ASP A 79 -18.94 -0.41 -3.40
N ASN A 80 -19.55 -0.25 -2.22
CA ASN A 80 -20.99 -0.06 -2.11
C ASN A 80 -21.45 1.26 -2.74
N HIS A 81 -20.69 2.34 -2.57
CA HIS A 81 -21.01 3.65 -3.14
C HIS A 81 -20.77 3.73 -4.65
N LEU A 82 -19.65 3.19 -5.12
CA LEU A 82 -19.28 3.19 -6.55
C LEU A 82 -20.02 2.13 -7.36
N GLY A 83 -20.55 1.12 -6.69
CA GLY A 83 -21.20 -0.02 -7.30
C GLY A 83 -20.21 -1.05 -7.85
N ASN A 84 -20.69 -2.29 -7.89
CA ASN A 84 -19.88 -3.47 -8.18
C ASN A 84 -19.10 -3.36 -9.50
N GLY A 85 -17.77 -3.34 -9.39
CA GLY A 85 -16.82 -3.36 -10.50
C GLY A 85 -16.45 -1.99 -11.07
N THR A 86 -16.93 -0.87 -10.54
CA THR A 86 -16.41 0.46 -10.90
C THR A 86 -14.96 0.60 -10.44
N LEU A 87 -14.68 0.23 -9.18
CA LEU A 87 -13.34 0.29 -8.61
C LEU A 87 -12.36 -0.61 -9.36
N ASP A 88 -12.71 -1.88 -9.59
CA ASP A 88 -11.89 -2.85 -10.32
C ASP A 88 -11.44 -2.33 -11.70
N ARG A 89 -12.37 -1.73 -12.46
CA ARG A 89 -12.07 -1.20 -13.80
C ARG A 89 -11.07 -0.05 -13.75
N ILE A 90 -11.14 0.77 -12.72
CA ILE A 90 -10.25 1.91 -12.52
C ILE A 90 -8.87 1.42 -12.09
N LEU A 91 -8.81 0.41 -11.22
CA LEU A 91 -7.54 -0.25 -10.86
C LEU A 91 -6.87 -0.92 -12.07
N ASP A 92 -7.65 -1.47 -13.00
CA ASP A 92 -7.13 -2.04 -14.25
C ASP A 92 -6.53 -0.97 -15.17
N LYS A 93 -7.13 0.23 -15.19
CA LYS A 93 -6.79 1.32 -16.11
C LYS A 93 -5.69 2.24 -15.57
N ASP A 94 -5.79 2.64 -14.31
CA ASP A 94 -4.91 3.62 -13.67
C ASP A 94 -3.94 2.94 -12.71
N ALA A 95 -2.69 2.78 -13.17
CA ALA A 95 -1.64 2.17 -12.38
C ALA A 95 -1.31 2.94 -11.09
N SER A 96 -1.49 4.27 -11.07
CA SER A 96 -1.23 5.09 -9.89
C SER A 96 -2.26 4.80 -8.79
N ILE A 97 -3.54 4.75 -9.16
CA ILE A 97 -4.62 4.41 -8.24
C ILE A 97 -4.45 2.97 -7.75
N ARG A 98 -4.09 2.04 -8.64
CA ARG A 98 -3.81 0.65 -8.28
C ARG A 98 -2.70 0.49 -7.25
N SER A 99 -1.60 1.22 -7.40
CA SER A 99 -0.50 1.20 -6.43
C SER A 99 -0.95 1.72 -5.07
N ARG A 100 -1.69 2.83 -5.02
CA ARG A 100 -2.23 3.36 -3.75
C ARG A 100 -3.22 2.41 -3.09
N TYR A 101 -4.14 1.86 -3.86
CA TYR A 101 -5.08 0.85 -3.38
C TYR A 101 -4.35 -0.38 -2.79
N ALA A 102 -3.30 -0.85 -3.46
CA ALA A 102 -2.47 -1.95 -2.95
C ALA A 102 -1.74 -1.58 -1.65
N GLU A 103 -1.25 -0.35 -1.52
CA GLU A 103 -0.60 0.15 -0.29
C GLU A 103 -1.58 0.19 0.90
N ILE A 104 -2.81 0.65 0.67
CA ILE A 104 -3.85 0.78 1.70
C ILE A 104 -4.40 -0.59 2.12
N THR A 105 -4.61 -1.47 1.15
CA THR A 105 -5.11 -2.84 1.39
C THR A 105 -4.05 -3.79 1.93
N LYS A 106 -2.77 -3.42 1.82
CA LYS A 106 -1.68 -4.22 2.36
C LYS A 106 -1.80 -4.27 3.88
N GLU A 107 -1.95 -5.48 4.40
CA GLU A 107 -1.88 -5.70 5.84
C GLU A 107 -0.48 -5.33 6.34
N ARG A 108 -0.40 -4.58 7.45
CA ARG A 108 0.88 -4.24 8.06
C ARG A 108 1.53 -5.52 8.60
N ASP A 109 2.84 -5.57 8.42
CA ASP A 109 3.73 -6.66 8.83
C ASP A 109 5.04 -5.95 9.25
N LEU A 110 5.09 -5.55 10.51
CA LEU A 110 6.07 -4.62 11.06
C LEU A 110 7.47 -5.25 11.13
N ASP A 111 7.56 -6.56 11.35
CA ASP A 111 8.80 -7.33 11.44
C ASP A 111 9.15 -8.12 10.15
N ASN A 112 8.29 -8.02 9.13
CA ASN A 112 8.35 -8.67 7.82
C ASN A 112 8.49 -10.20 7.90
N ASP A 113 7.84 -10.85 8.87
CA ASP A 113 7.85 -12.32 9.01
C ASP A 113 6.80 -13.04 8.15
N GLY A 114 5.93 -12.28 7.48
CA GLY A 114 4.85 -12.77 6.63
C GLY A 114 3.54 -13.01 7.38
N THR A 115 3.50 -12.77 8.69
CA THR A 115 2.31 -12.77 9.53
C THR A 115 1.80 -11.32 9.63
N PRO A 116 0.55 -11.05 9.24
CA PRO A 116 -0.03 -9.73 9.42
C PRO A 116 -0.06 -9.33 10.91
N ASP A 117 0.30 -8.08 11.25
CA ASP A 117 0.30 -7.49 12.61
C ASP A 117 -1.03 -7.73 13.37
N ARG A 118 -2.14 -7.91 12.64
CA ARG A 118 -3.46 -8.18 13.25
C ARG A 118 -3.51 -9.54 13.97
N ILE A 119 -2.71 -10.50 13.52
CA ILE A 119 -2.64 -11.87 14.05
C ILE A 119 -1.22 -12.27 14.48
N ASP A 120 -0.22 -11.42 14.23
CA ASP A 120 1.10 -11.53 14.82
C ASP A 120 1.04 -11.07 16.29
N MET A 121 1.76 -11.76 17.15
CA MET A 121 1.85 -11.49 18.58
C MET A 121 3.20 -10.87 18.95
N ASP A 122 4.18 -10.94 18.04
CA ASP A 122 5.53 -10.39 18.21
C ASP A 122 5.88 -9.46 17.04
N ASP A 123 5.01 -8.47 16.77
CA ASP A 123 5.11 -7.47 15.68
C ASP A 123 6.47 -6.74 15.59
N THR A 124 7.30 -6.80 16.62
CA THR A 124 8.58 -6.09 16.67
C THR A 124 9.79 -7.01 16.60
N LYS A 125 9.60 -8.34 16.57
CA LYS A 125 10.67 -9.31 16.85
C LYS A 125 11.45 -8.95 18.10
N ASN A 126 10.81 -8.26 19.04
CA ASN A 126 11.43 -7.80 20.27
C ASN A 126 11.06 -8.78 21.38
N ALA A 127 11.22 -10.08 21.08
CA ALA A 127 11.41 -11.09 22.09
C ALA A 127 12.55 -10.59 23.00
N VAL A 128 12.17 -10.02 24.14
CA VAL A 128 13.10 -9.64 25.21
C VAL A 128 13.97 -10.86 25.46
N GLN A 129 15.24 -10.79 25.05
CA GLN A 129 16.20 -11.87 25.27
C GLN A 129 16.16 -12.21 26.76
N THR A 130 15.75 -13.44 27.05
CA THR A 130 15.67 -13.89 28.42
C THR A 130 17.08 -14.20 28.91
N VAL A 131 17.26 -14.30 30.23
CA VAL A 131 18.58 -14.58 30.83
C VAL A 131 19.21 -15.90 30.33
N GLY A 132 18.41 -16.79 29.71
CA GLY A 132 18.89 -17.99 29.01
C GLY A 132 19.58 -17.72 27.68
N ASP A 133 19.24 -16.64 26.97
CA ASP A 133 19.87 -16.28 25.68
C ASP A 133 21.29 -15.72 25.88
N LEU A 134 21.57 -15.10 27.05
CA LEU A 134 22.94 -14.79 27.48
C LEU A 134 23.82 -16.04 27.65
N ALA A 135 23.24 -17.21 27.95
CA ALA A 135 24.01 -18.44 28.08
C ALA A 135 24.52 -18.94 26.73
N ALA A 136 23.81 -18.67 25.62
CA ALA A 136 24.27 -18.98 24.28
C ALA A 136 25.45 -18.09 23.84
N VAL A 137 25.47 -16.80 24.25
CA VAL A 137 26.60 -15.90 23.98
C VAL A 137 27.86 -16.30 24.76
N LYS A 138 27.72 -16.86 25.98
CA LYS A 138 28.88 -17.37 26.73
C LYS A 138 29.57 -18.58 26.08
N ASN A 139 28.84 -19.38 25.30
CA ASN A 139 29.44 -20.50 24.56
C ASN A 139 30.29 -20.05 23.35
N ALA A 140 30.19 -18.79 22.90
CA ALA A 140 31.12 -18.23 21.93
C ALA A 140 32.51 -17.90 22.53
N THR A 141 32.71 -18.07 23.84
CA THR A 141 34.03 -17.94 24.48
C THR A 141 34.86 -19.22 24.45
N ASN A 142 34.30 -20.35 24.00
CA ASN A 142 35.05 -21.59 23.85
C ASN A 142 35.48 -21.79 22.40
N LYS A 143 36.41 -20.94 21.96
CA LYS A 143 37.45 -21.39 21.04
C LYS A 143 38.07 -22.63 21.68
N GLU A 144 38.23 -23.69 20.89
CA GLU A 144 38.77 -24.99 21.28
C GLU A 144 37.72 -25.84 22.04
N THR A 145 36.93 -26.65 21.36
CA THR A 145 37.42 -27.88 20.74
C THR A 145 36.22 -28.60 20.13
N GLN A 146 36.31 -29.05 18.88
CA GLN A 146 35.97 -30.43 18.56
C GLN A 146 36.46 -30.81 17.16
N THR A 147 37.44 -31.70 17.22
CA THR A 147 37.96 -32.64 16.23
C THR A 147 36.93 -33.20 15.24
N GLY A 148 37.33 -33.26 13.97
CA GLY A 148 36.75 -34.12 12.93
C GLY A 148 37.80 -34.45 11.86
N ASN A 149 38.08 -35.75 11.71
CA ASN A 149 39.17 -36.38 10.96
C ASN A 149 39.32 -35.96 9.48
N GLU A 150 40.56 -35.95 8.95
CA GLU A 150 40.98 -36.83 7.84
C GLU A 150 42.49 -36.71 7.50
N LYS A 151 43.05 -37.83 7.02
CA LYS A 151 44.47 -38.14 6.82
C LYS A 151 45.15 -37.30 5.73
N LYS A 152 46.42 -36.92 5.94
CA LYS A 152 47.58 -37.31 5.08
C LYS A 152 48.92 -36.71 5.54
N GLU A 153 49.90 -37.61 5.61
CA GLU A 153 51.33 -37.47 5.25
C GLU A 153 52.38 -36.85 6.20
N ASN A 154 53.28 -37.77 6.60
CA ASN A 154 54.75 -37.70 6.59
C ASN A 154 55.55 -37.13 7.79
N ILE A 155 56.13 -38.07 8.56
CA ILE A 155 57.56 -38.23 8.94
C ILE A 155 58.25 -37.04 9.66
N HIS A 156 58.67 -37.20 10.93
CA HIS A 156 60.06 -37.50 11.32
C HIS A 156 60.27 -37.52 12.86
N THR A 157 60.74 -38.68 13.35
CA THR A 157 61.50 -39.01 14.57
C THR A 157 61.82 -37.95 15.65
N LYS A 158 61.70 -38.32 16.95
CA LYS A 158 62.85 -38.78 17.80
C LYS A 158 62.45 -39.15 19.25
N ARG A 159 62.69 -40.44 19.55
CA ARG A 159 63.32 -41.04 20.75
C ARG A 159 62.70 -40.91 22.16
N TYR A 160 62.42 -42.10 22.71
CA TYR A 160 62.46 -42.56 24.12
C TYR A 160 63.61 -41.94 24.94
N ASP A 161 63.59 -41.85 26.27
CA ASP A 161 63.36 -42.97 27.19
C ASP A 161 63.09 -42.54 28.65
N ARG A 162 62.49 -43.47 29.39
CA ARG A 162 62.21 -43.43 30.83
C ARG A 162 63.50 -43.48 31.64
N GLY A 163 63.39 -42.97 32.86
CA GLY A 163 64.47 -42.91 33.82
C GLY A 163 65.02 -44.27 34.26
N ARG A 164 66.16 -44.15 34.94
CA ARG A 164 66.64 -45.06 35.96
C ARG A 164 67.09 -44.21 37.14
#